data_AF-K1PCV1-F1
#
_entry.id   AF-K1PCV1-F1
#
_cell.length_a   1.000
_cell.length_b   1.000
_cell.length_c   1.000
_cell.angle_alpha   90.00
_cell.angle_beta   90.00
_cell.angle_gamma   90.00
#
_symmetry.space_group_name_H-M   'P 1'
#
loop_
_entity.id
_entity.type
_entity.pdbx_description
1 polymer ?
#
loop_
_entity_poly.entity_id
_entity_poly.type
_entity_poly.pdbx_seq_one_letter_code
_entity_poly.pdbx_strand_id
1 'polypeptide(L)'
;MGEKCAFKSKYVEVYNLQNATELSKGATPYECSKGVNDEVNGGFSPMSDAFFMGHRIFDMYKSWAHTALISDPPLKIWVHYGNLELEALYNGLSMVFGDGSVKHFYPLVTYDVFAHEAAHAFTEHHSYLEYENQSGAIDEAYSDLVGETFEYFITGTFDFHIGEQSDKLDNEAFRDMCDQNKDGKSIVHIKDYYDGIEVHLASGILNKVS
;
A
#
# COMPACT_ATOMS: atom_id res chain seq x y z
N MET A 1 -21.24 19.73 23.48
CA MET A 1 -20.34 18.59 23.20
C MET A 1 -20.50 18.27 21.72
N GLY A 2 -19.40 18.21 20.96
CA GLY A 2 -19.45 17.90 19.52
C GLY A 2 -19.71 16.42 19.27
N GLU A 3 -20.31 16.11 18.11
CA GLU A 3 -20.47 14.74 17.62
C GLU A 3 -19.10 14.07 17.44
N LYS A 4 -19.02 12.78 17.80
CA LYS A 4 -17.80 11.98 17.66
C LYS A 4 -17.90 11.16 16.39
N CYS A 5 -16.88 11.27 15.54
CA CYS A 5 -16.73 10.53 14.30
C CYS A 5 -15.62 9.48 14.43
N ALA A 6 -15.63 8.49 13.55
CA ALA A 6 -14.56 7.53 13.37
C ALA A 6 -14.38 7.26 11.87
N PHE A 7 -13.17 6.90 11.46
CA PHE A 7 -12.87 6.49 10.08
C PHE A 7 -13.38 5.07 9.82
N LYS A 8 -14.72 4.94 9.73
CA LYS A 8 -15.41 3.69 9.45
C LYS A 8 -16.44 3.89 8.35
N SER A 9 -16.47 2.97 7.41
CA SER A 9 -17.52 2.85 6.41
C SER A 9 -17.85 1.38 6.16
N LYS A 10 -18.73 1.12 5.20
CA LYS A 10 -19.00 -0.25 4.73
C LYS A 10 -17.83 -0.88 3.97
N TYR A 11 -16.81 -0.11 3.57
CA TYR A 11 -15.69 -0.60 2.77
C TYR A 11 -14.39 -0.66 3.55
N VAL A 12 -14.14 0.31 4.43
CA VAL A 12 -12.87 0.41 5.16
C VAL A 12 -13.05 0.89 6.59
N GLU A 13 -12.15 0.45 7.45
CA GLU A 13 -12.00 0.93 8.82
C GLU A 13 -10.53 1.27 9.09
N VAL A 14 -10.24 2.53 9.43
CA VAL A 14 -8.87 3.01 9.71
C VAL A 14 -8.66 3.16 11.22
N TYR A 15 -7.53 2.64 11.68
CA TYR A 15 -7.15 2.57 13.08
C TYR A 15 -5.78 3.22 13.30
N ASN A 16 -5.68 4.02 14.37
CA ASN A 16 -4.42 4.64 14.79
C ASN A 16 -3.73 3.75 15.82
N LEU A 17 -2.56 3.22 15.49
CA LEU A 17 -1.77 2.38 16.39
C LEU A 17 -1.01 3.18 17.46
N GLN A 18 -0.81 4.48 17.25
CA GLN A 18 -0.06 5.37 18.16
C GLN A 18 1.33 4.81 18.48
N ASN A 19 2.03 4.38 17.44
CA ASN A 19 3.37 3.80 17.46
C ASN A 19 3.46 2.40 18.12
N ALA A 20 2.31 1.75 18.36
CA ALA A 20 2.28 0.36 18.79
C ALA A 20 2.50 -0.59 17.59
N THR A 21 2.99 -1.79 17.88
CA THR A 21 3.10 -2.88 16.89
C THR A 21 2.02 -3.95 17.06
N GLU A 22 1.29 -3.95 18.18
CA GLU A 22 0.14 -4.83 18.38
C GLU A 22 -1.12 -4.27 17.71
N LEU A 23 -1.70 -5.05 16.79
CA LEU A 23 -2.93 -4.69 16.05
C LEU A 23 -4.21 -4.90 16.89
N SER A 24 -4.24 -4.30 18.09
CA SER A 24 -5.29 -4.51 19.09
C SER A 24 -6.09 -3.24 19.42
N LYS A 25 -5.73 -2.10 18.82
CA LYS A 25 -6.38 -0.82 19.11
C LYS A 25 -7.81 -0.80 18.56
N GLY A 26 -8.72 -0.25 19.37
CA GLY A 26 -10.09 0.05 18.93
C GLY A 26 -10.13 1.27 18.01
N ALA A 27 -11.33 1.59 17.53
CA ALA A 27 -11.55 2.77 16.69
C ALA A 27 -11.03 4.04 17.37
N THR A 28 -10.47 4.96 16.59
CA THR A 28 -9.93 6.23 17.07
C THR A 28 -10.96 7.35 16.86
N PRO A 29 -11.81 7.66 17.87
CA PRO A 29 -12.83 8.69 17.70
C PRO A 29 -12.21 10.09 17.68
N TYR A 30 -12.68 10.94 16.77
CA TYR A 30 -12.30 12.35 16.68
C TYR A 30 -13.53 13.26 16.72
N GLU A 31 -13.34 14.56 16.95
CA GLU A 31 -14.45 15.52 16.88
C GLU A 31 -14.76 15.79 15.41
N CYS A 32 -15.98 15.46 14.97
CA CYS A 32 -16.36 15.57 13.55
C CYS A 32 -16.10 16.97 12.97
N SER A 33 -16.32 18.02 13.78
CA SER A 33 -16.12 19.43 13.37
C SER A 33 -14.66 19.87 13.27
N LYS A 34 -13.72 19.07 13.78
CA LYS A 34 -12.28 19.40 13.80
C LYS A 34 -11.44 18.53 12.89
N GLY A 35 -11.97 17.39 12.44
CA GLY A 35 -11.18 16.37 11.79
C GLY A 35 -10.24 15.66 12.77
N VAL A 36 -9.38 14.81 12.23
CA VAL A 36 -8.28 14.18 12.97
C VAL A 36 -7.04 15.06 12.90
N ASN A 37 -6.18 14.98 13.92
CA ASN A 37 -4.85 15.58 13.88
C ASN A 37 -3.83 14.49 14.23
N ASP A 38 -3.14 14.03 13.20
CA ASP A 38 -2.19 12.91 13.21
C ASP A 38 -0.99 13.22 12.31
N GLU A 39 -0.63 14.50 12.20
CA GLU A 39 0.56 14.93 11.46
C GLU A 39 1.81 14.26 12.05
N VAL A 40 2.58 13.59 11.19
CA VAL A 40 3.76 12.83 11.61
C VAL A 40 4.77 12.75 10.47
N ASN A 41 6.04 12.96 10.81
CA ASN A 41 7.17 12.75 9.92
C ASN A 41 7.06 13.41 8.53
N GLY A 42 6.32 14.52 8.44
CA GLY A 42 6.06 15.30 7.22
C GLY A 42 4.75 14.96 6.48
N GLY A 43 4.04 13.89 6.87
CA GLY A 43 2.69 13.60 6.40
C GLY A 43 1.64 14.35 7.23
N PHE A 44 0.65 14.97 6.56
CA PHE A 44 -0.34 15.82 7.23
C PHE A 44 -1.42 15.01 7.97
N SER A 45 -1.88 13.90 7.40
CA SER A 45 -2.86 13.01 8.06
C SER A 45 -2.90 11.62 7.41
N PRO A 46 -1.97 10.71 7.77
CA PRO A 46 -1.98 9.33 7.28
C PRO A 46 -3.33 8.62 7.47
N MET A 47 -4.07 8.92 8.54
CA MET A 47 -5.41 8.38 8.75
C MET A 47 -6.43 8.85 7.69
N SER A 48 -6.39 10.14 7.34
CA SER A 48 -7.30 10.70 6.34
C SER A 48 -6.95 10.18 4.94
N ASP A 49 -5.66 10.11 4.62
CA ASP A 49 -5.16 9.59 3.35
C ASP A 49 -5.55 8.11 3.18
N ALA A 50 -5.30 7.27 4.20
CA ALA A 50 -5.71 5.87 4.21
C ALA A 50 -7.22 5.69 4.03
N PHE A 51 -8.04 6.53 4.69
CA PHE A 51 -9.49 6.42 4.57
C PHE A 51 -9.98 6.82 3.18
N PHE A 52 -9.40 7.87 2.59
CA PHE A 52 -9.71 8.30 1.24
C PHE A 52 -9.30 7.23 0.22
N MET A 53 -8.04 6.82 0.22
CA MET A 53 -7.52 5.82 -0.72
C MET A 53 -8.23 4.48 -0.58
N GLY A 54 -8.55 4.09 0.66
CA GLY A 54 -9.36 2.91 0.95
C GLY A 54 -10.73 2.91 0.28
N HIS A 55 -11.39 4.06 0.14
CA HIS A 55 -12.63 4.13 -0.66
C HIS A 55 -12.36 4.09 -2.15
N ARG A 56 -11.35 4.84 -2.60
CA ARG A 56 -11.07 5.01 -4.02
C ARG A 56 -10.58 3.72 -4.66
N ILE A 57 -9.86 2.86 -3.96
CA ILE A 57 -9.41 1.58 -4.52
C ILE A 57 -10.58 0.64 -4.75
N PHE A 58 -11.57 0.59 -3.84
CA PHE A 58 -12.82 -0.13 -4.09
C PHE A 58 -13.58 0.45 -5.29
N ASP A 59 -13.59 1.78 -5.46
CA ASP A 59 -14.18 2.42 -6.65
C ASP A 59 -13.45 2.03 -7.94
N MET A 60 -12.11 1.98 -7.92
CA MET A 60 -11.29 1.59 -9.08
C MET A 60 -11.61 0.16 -9.51
N TYR A 61 -11.49 -0.81 -8.60
CA TYR A 61 -11.80 -2.21 -8.90
C TYR A 61 -13.24 -2.41 -9.39
N LYS A 62 -14.21 -1.72 -8.77
CA LYS A 62 -15.60 -1.80 -9.20
C LYS A 62 -15.83 -1.19 -10.58
N SER A 63 -15.21 -0.05 -10.87
CA SER A 63 -15.47 0.70 -12.11
C SER A 63 -14.70 0.16 -13.30
N TRP A 64 -13.46 -0.29 -13.12
CA TRP A 64 -12.58 -0.71 -14.21
C TRP A 64 -12.46 -2.23 -14.32
N ALA A 65 -12.36 -2.94 -13.18
CA ALA A 65 -12.27 -4.41 -13.16
C ALA A 65 -13.64 -5.10 -13.01
N HIS A 66 -14.71 -4.33 -12.77
CA HIS A 66 -16.08 -4.82 -12.58
C HIS A 66 -16.22 -5.91 -11.49
N THR A 67 -15.36 -5.85 -10.47
CA THR A 67 -15.33 -6.79 -9.35
C THR A 67 -15.13 -6.06 -8.02
N ALA A 68 -15.37 -6.76 -6.91
CA ALA A 68 -15.03 -6.25 -5.58
C ALA A 68 -13.53 -6.45 -5.32
N LEU A 69 -12.93 -5.56 -4.51
CA LEU A 69 -11.55 -5.72 -4.05
C LEU A 69 -11.39 -6.99 -3.20
N ILE A 70 -12.26 -7.15 -2.20
CA ILE A 70 -12.33 -8.31 -1.31
C ILE A 70 -13.79 -8.78 -1.20
N SER A 71 -13.98 -10.05 -0.83
CA SER A 71 -15.33 -10.64 -0.74
C SER A 71 -16.13 -10.20 0.48
N ASP A 72 -15.47 -9.83 1.58
CA ASP A 72 -16.11 -9.48 2.86
C ASP A 72 -15.53 -8.18 3.45
N PRO A 73 -15.92 -7.00 2.92
CA PRO A 73 -15.53 -5.72 3.51
C PRO A 73 -16.24 -5.51 4.87
N PRO A 74 -15.65 -4.71 5.78
CA PRO A 74 -14.61 -3.73 5.52
C PRO A 74 -13.17 -4.23 5.63
N LEU A 75 -12.29 -3.69 4.78
CA LEU A 75 -10.84 -3.85 4.93
C LEU A 75 -10.33 -2.98 6.09
N LYS A 76 -9.62 -3.60 7.03
CA LYS A 76 -9.01 -2.89 8.15
C LYS A 76 -7.65 -2.35 7.75
N ILE A 77 -7.41 -1.09 8.08
CA ILE A 77 -6.16 -0.40 7.78
C ILE A 77 -5.61 0.17 9.09
N TRP A 78 -4.36 -0.16 9.40
CA TRP A 78 -3.66 0.33 10.58
C TRP A 78 -2.58 1.30 10.15
N VAL A 79 -2.59 2.50 10.71
CA VAL A 79 -1.55 3.52 10.47
C VAL A 79 -0.81 3.84 11.76
N HIS A 80 0.34 4.50 11.63
CA HIS A 80 1.27 4.78 12.74
C HIS A 80 1.79 3.50 13.40
N TYR A 81 2.11 2.50 12.56
CA TYR A 81 2.69 1.25 13.01
C TYR A 81 4.13 1.45 13.48
N GLY A 82 4.40 1.03 14.71
CA GLY A 82 5.72 1.14 15.32
C GLY A 82 6.25 2.57 15.42
N ASN A 83 7.52 2.74 15.79
CA ASN A 83 8.10 4.06 15.99
C ASN A 83 8.96 4.48 14.81
N LEU A 84 8.33 5.13 13.81
CA LEU A 84 8.97 5.48 12.54
C LEU A 84 9.55 4.23 11.85
N GLU A 85 8.69 3.25 11.64
CA GLU A 85 9.02 2.04 10.88
C GLU A 85 8.84 2.29 9.38
N LEU A 86 9.79 1.78 8.59
CA LEU A 86 9.69 1.70 7.14
C LEU A 86 9.04 0.39 6.74
N GLU A 87 7.74 0.26 7.01
CA GLU A 87 6.99 -0.97 6.79
C GLU A 87 5.60 -0.63 6.22
N ALA A 88 5.25 -1.26 5.11
CA ALA A 88 3.88 -1.37 4.62
C ALA A 88 3.65 -2.85 4.31
N LEU A 89 2.50 -3.39 4.74
CA LEU A 89 2.17 -4.79 4.44
C LEU A 89 0.67 -5.07 4.50
N TYR A 90 0.22 -6.06 3.74
CA TYR A 90 -1.01 -6.81 3.97
C TYR A 90 -0.71 -8.16 4.64
N ASN A 91 -1.36 -8.44 5.78
CA ASN A 91 -1.09 -9.64 6.58
C ASN A 91 -2.15 -10.75 6.44
N GLY A 92 -2.93 -10.77 5.36
CA GLY A 92 -4.07 -11.67 5.17
C GLY A 92 -5.36 -11.23 5.88
N LEU A 93 -5.28 -10.23 6.78
CA LEU A 93 -6.46 -9.73 7.51
C LEU A 93 -6.64 -8.22 7.40
N SER A 94 -5.54 -7.49 7.26
CA SER A 94 -5.49 -6.04 7.34
C SER A 94 -4.24 -5.50 6.68
N MET A 95 -4.32 -4.23 6.26
CA MET A 95 -3.17 -3.47 5.80
C MET A 95 -2.56 -2.71 6.98
N VAL A 96 -1.25 -2.60 7.01
CA VAL A 96 -0.48 -1.95 8.07
C VAL A 96 0.52 -0.99 7.43
N PHE A 97 0.59 0.24 7.93
CA PHE A 97 1.48 1.28 7.43
C PHE A 97 2.24 1.96 8.55
N GLY A 98 3.56 1.98 8.41
CA GLY A 98 4.50 2.71 9.24
C GLY A 98 4.66 4.16 8.81
N ASP A 99 5.23 4.95 9.71
CA ASP A 99 5.43 6.39 9.51
C ASP A 99 6.72 6.73 8.77
N GLY A 100 7.41 5.75 8.18
CA GLY A 100 8.66 5.95 7.44
C GLY A 100 9.84 6.25 8.37
N SER A 101 10.84 7.01 7.92
CA SER A 101 12.02 7.35 8.73
C SER A 101 12.30 8.84 8.75
N VAL A 102 12.96 9.34 9.81
CA VAL A 102 13.23 10.78 9.95
C VAL A 102 13.96 11.36 8.72
N LYS A 103 14.94 10.61 8.20
CA LYS A 103 15.87 11.10 7.18
C LYS A 103 15.46 10.79 5.75
N HIS A 104 14.82 9.65 5.52
CA HIS A 104 14.67 9.11 4.17
C HIS A 104 13.23 9.03 3.71
N PHE A 105 12.28 8.68 4.61
CA PHE A 105 10.94 8.34 4.15
C PHE A 105 9.84 9.06 4.92
N TYR A 106 8.83 9.57 4.22
CA TYR A 106 7.54 9.99 4.76
C TYR A 106 6.72 8.76 5.21
N PRO A 107 5.56 8.93 5.87
CA PRO A 107 4.64 7.83 6.10
C PRO A 107 4.31 7.10 4.80
N LEU A 108 4.27 5.76 4.84
CA LEU A 108 4.12 4.91 3.65
C LEU A 108 2.68 4.83 3.11
N VAL A 109 1.85 5.81 3.45
CA VAL A 109 0.47 5.93 2.99
C VAL A 109 0.45 6.77 1.72
N THR A 110 1.16 6.31 0.68
CA THR A 110 1.22 6.91 -0.67
C THR A 110 0.30 6.16 -1.63
N TYR A 111 -0.01 6.74 -2.81
CA TYR A 111 -1.02 6.13 -3.71
C TYR A 111 -0.61 4.72 -4.17
N ASP A 112 0.61 4.60 -4.67
CA ASP A 112 1.21 3.38 -5.18
C ASP A 112 1.36 2.30 -4.09
N VAL A 113 2.00 2.61 -2.95
CA VAL A 113 2.23 1.68 -1.85
C VAL A 113 0.91 1.25 -1.24
N PHE A 114 -0.05 2.18 -1.05
CA PHE A 114 -1.37 1.81 -0.54
C PHE A 114 -2.08 0.84 -1.47
N ALA A 115 -2.02 1.08 -2.77
CA ALA A 115 -2.70 0.24 -3.75
C ALA A 115 -2.00 -1.10 -3.96
N HIS A 116 -0.67 -1.13 -3.86
CA HIS A 116 0.14 -2.35 -3.82
C HIS A 116 -0.32 -3.27 -2.69
N GLU A 117 -0.42 -2.77 -1.46
CA GLU A 117 -0.88 -3.61 -0.33
C GLU A 117 -2.34 -4.07 -0.48
N ALA A 118 -3.19 -3.24 -1.08
CA ALA A 118 -4.58 -3.62 -1.33
C ALA A 118 -4.68 -4.70 -2.43
N ALA A 119 -3.74 -4.72 -3.38
CA ALA A 119 -3.69 -5.70 -4.45
C ALA A 119 -3.32 -7.10 -3.93
N HIS A 120 -2.50 -7.23 -2.89
CA HIS A 120 -2.30 -8.52 -2.23
C HIS A 120 -3.61 -9.08 -1.66
N ALA A 121 -4.44 -8.23 -1.03
CA ALA A 121 -5.77 -8.65 -0.59
C ALA A 121 -6.64 -9.09 -1.78
N PHE A 122 -6.55 -8.41 -2.92
CA PHE A 122 -7.23 -8.85 -4.13
C PHE A 122 -6.73 -10.23 -4.60
N THR A 123 -5.41 -10.42 -4.69
CA THR A 123 -4.78 -11.70 -5.08
C THR A 123 -5.27 -12.84 -4.18
N GLU A 124 -5.24 -12.64 -2.85
CA GLU A 124 -5.68 -13.63 -1.85
C GLU A 124 -7.16 -14.00 -2.04
N HIS A 125 -8.03 -13.05 -2.36
CA HIS A 125 -9.47 -13.31 -2.52
C HIS A 125 -9.86 -13.84 -3.91
N HIS A 126 -8.93 -13.94 -4.88
CA HIS A 126 -9.25 -14.28 -6.26
C HIS A 126 -8.40 -15.43 -6.83
N SER A 127 -7.13 -15.19 -7.14
CA SER A 127 -6.27 -16.20 -7.78
C SER A 127 -5.64 -17.15 -6.78
N TYR A 128 -5.56 -16.74 -5.50
CA TYR A 128 -4.89 -17.50 -4.44
C TYR A 128 -3.44 -17.83 -4.80
N LEU A 129 -2.73 -16.91 -5.46
CA LEU A 129 -1.30 -17.07 -5.67
C LEU A 129 -0.61 -17.15 -4.31
N GLU A 130 0.14 -18.22 -4.09
CA GLU A 130 0.94 -18.35 -2.88
C GLU A 130 2.11 -17.37 -2.95
N TYR A 131 2.38 -16.69 -1.84
CA TYR A 131 3.43 -15.68 -1.72
C TYR A 131 4.83 -16.31 -1.60
N GLU A 132 5.19 -17.13 -2.59
CA GLU A 132 6.45 -17.83 -2.69
C GLU A 132 6.85 -18.05 -4.15
N ASN A 133 8.15 -18.16 -4.42
CA ASN A 133 8.67 -18.56 -5.73
C ASN A 133 8.08 -17.70 -6.87
N GLN A 134 7.72 -18.32 -8.00
CA GLN A 134 7.16 -17.60 -9.16
C GLN A 134 5.76 -17.03 -8.89
N SER A 135 4.93 -17.70 -8.08
CA SER A 135 3.59 -17.19 -7.77
C SER A 135 3.65 -15.91 -6.94
N GLY A 136 4.56 -15.85 -5.96
CA GLY A 136 4.80 -14.62 -5.20
C GLY A 136 5.42 -13.52 -6.04
N ALA A 137 6.31 -13.85 -6.98
CA ALA A 137 6.84 -12.87 -7.93
C ALA A 137 5.74 -12.28 -8.85
N ILE A 138 4.74 -13.10 -9.22
CA ILE A 138 3.55 -12.63 -9.96
C ILE A 138 2.68 -11.74 -9.08
N ASP A 139 2.47 -12.12 -7.82
CA ASP A 139 1.70 -11.33 -6.85
C ASP A 139 2.31 -9.95 -6.65
N GLU A 140 3.62 -9.87 -6.36
CA GLU A 140 4.37 -8.62 -6.25
C GLU A 140 4.27 -7.74 -7.50
N ALA A 141 4.49 -8.31 -8.68
CA ALA A 141 4.44 -7.55 -9.92
C ALA A 141 3.01 -7.07 -10.24
N TYR A 142 2.00 -7.86 -9.89
CA TYR A 142 0.61 -7.45 -9.99
C TYR A 142 0.31 -6.28 -9.03
N SER A 143 0.81 -6.34 -7.80
CA SER A 143 0.67 -5.28 -6.81
C SER A 143 1.36 -3.98 -7.25
N ASP A 144 2.56 -4.04 -7.82
CA ASP A 144 3.25 -2.88 -8.41
C ASP A 144 2.42 -2.26 -9.55
N LEU A 145 1.92 -3.09 -10.47
CA LEU A 145 1.07 -2.61 -11.57
C LEU A 145 -0.23 -1.94 -11.07
N VAL A 146 -0.83 -2.49 -10.02
CA VAL A 146 -2.02 -1.89 -9.39
C VAL A 146 -1.68 -0.57 -8.71
N GLY A 147 -0.49 -0.44 -8.12
CA GLY A 147 0.07 0.81 -7.62
C GLY A 147 -0.03 1.94 -8.63
N GLU A 148 0.61 1.75 -9.79
CA GLU A 148 0.62 2.71 -10.91
C GLU A 148 -0.78 2.96 -11.49
N THR A 149 -1.57 1.88 -11.62
CA THR A 149 -2.95 1.98 -12.13
C THR A 149 -3.81 2.83 -11.21
N PHE A 150 -3.62 2.70 -9.89
CA PHE A 150 -4.33 3.48 -8.90
C PHE A 150 -3.89 4.93 -8.86
N GLU A 151 -2.59 5.20 -8.98
CA GLU A 151 -2.11 6.57 -9.12
C GLU A 151 -2.78 7.25 -10.33
N TYR A 152 -2.81 6.58 -11.48
CA TYR A 152 -3.51 7.07 -12.66
C TYR A 152 -5.00 7.28 -12.43
N PHE A 153 -5.67 6.37 -11.70
CA PHE A 153 -7.08 6.50 -11.35
C PHE A 153 -7.37 7.74 -10.49
N ILE A 154 -6.43 8.15 -9.63
CA ILE A 154 -6.57 9.31 -8.75
C ILE A 154 -6.17 10.61 -9.44
N THR A 155 -5.02 10.63 -10.11
CA THR A 155 -4.35 11.86 -10.57
C THR A 155 -4.49 12.08 -12.08
N GLY A 156 -4.76 11.02 -12.85
CA GLY A 156 -4.73 11.03 -14.32
C GLY A 156 -3.32 10.88 -14.92
N THR A 157 -2.31 10.61 -14.09
CA THR A 157 -0.92 10.35 -14.48
C THR A 157 -0.34 9.19 -13.67
N PHE A 158 0.72 8.56 -14.17
CA PHE A 158 1.54 7.57 -13.47
C PHE A 158 3.00 7.81 -13.89
N ASP A 159 3.96 7.27 -13.16
CA ASP A 159 5.39 7.45 -13.44
C ASP A 159 6.18 6.13 -13.54
N PHE A 160 5.56 4.99 -13.19
CA PHE A 160 6.19 3.67 -13.10
C PHE A 160 7.25 3.56 -11.99
N HIS A 161 7.18 4.41 -10.96
CA HIS A 161 8.11 4.49 -9.85
C HIS A 161 7.44 4.12 -8.52
N ILE A 162 7.65 2.87 -8.09
CA ILE A 162 7.06 2.35 -6.86
C ILE A 162 7.76 2.95 -5.63
N GLY A 163 6.98 3.63 -4.79
CA GLY A 163 7.37 4.23 -3.52
C GLY A 163 8.01 5.61 -3.65
N GLU A 164 8.06 6.21 -4.84
CA GLU A 164 8.76 7.48 -5.10
C GLU A 164 8.28 8.60 -4.18
N GLN A 165 6.97 8.69 -3.99
CA GLN A 165 6.29 9.71 -3.18
C GLN A 165 6.65 9.63 -1.69
N SER A 166 7.20 8.49 -1.25
CA SER A 166 7.62 8.30 0.13
C SER A 166 9.03 8.83 0.38
N ASP A 167 9.88 9.00 -0.64
CA ASP A 167 11.25 9.48 -0.45
C ASP A 167 11.32 10.99 -0.17
N LYS A 168 12.24 11.37 0.72
CA LYS A 168 12.43 12.75 1.19
C LYS A 168 13.58 13.49 0.51
N LEU A 169 14.43 12.79 -0.21
CA LEU A 169 15.72 13.30 -0.61
C LEU A 169 15.72 13.75 -2.06
N ASP A 170 15.40 12.82 -2.94
CA ASP A 170 15.55 12.98 -4.38
C ASP A 170 14.47 12.24 -5.19
N ASN A 171 13.40 11.80 -4.52
CA ASN A 171 12.30 11.06 -5.13
C ASN A 171 12.84 9.78 -5.80
N GLU A 172 13.67 9.03 -5.07
CA GLU A 172 14.14 7.73 -5.55
C GLU A 172 13.10 6.64 -5.25
N ALA A 173 12.62 5.98 -6.31
CA ALA A 173 11.73 4.84 -6.21
C ALA A 173 12.41 3.62 -5.57
N PHE A 174 11.66 2.81 -4.82
CA PHE A 174 12.12 1.48 -4.40
C PHE A 174 12.34 0.57 -5.59
N ARG A 175 11.45 0.65 -6.60
CA ARG A 175 11.52 -0.09 -7.85
C ARG A 175 11.08 0.81 -9.01
N ASP A 176 11.87 0.80 -10.08
CA ASP A 176 11.56 1.48 -11.34
C ASP A 176 11.06 0.42 -12.32
N MET A 177 9.76 0.40 -12.64
CA MET A 177 9.21 -0.66 -13.51
C MET A 177 9.72 -0.55 -14.95
N CYS A 178 10.16 0.64 -15.39
CA CYS A 178 10.74 0.85 -16.71
C CYS A 178 12.21 0.40 -16.78
N ASP A 179 12.97 0.51 -15.68
CA ASP A 179 14.34 0.01 -15.56
C ASP A 179 14.63 -0.63 -14.19
N GLN A 180 14.11 -1.85 -14.02
CA GLN A 180 14.26 -2.63 -12.79
C GLN A 180 15.72 -2.94 -12.42
N ASN A 181 16.70 -2.78 -13.32
CA ASN A 181 18.11 -3.00 -12.94
C ASN A 181 18.68 -1.86 -12.08
N LYS A 182 17.98 -0.72 -12.00
CA LYS A 182 18.42 0.48 -11.29
C LYS A 182 18.58 0.26 -9.79
N ASP A 183 17.77 -0.64 -9.20
CA ASP A 183 17.87 -1.01 -7.78
C ASP A 183 19.11 -1.88 -7.46
N GLY A 184 19.79 -2.40 -8.49
CA GLY A 184 20.97 -3.26 -8.41
C GLY A 184 20.73 -4.68 -7.87
N LYS A 185 19.47 -5.11 -7.72
CA LYS A 185 19.09 -6.36 -7.06
C LYS A 185 18.03 -7.16 -7.83
N SER A 186 17.05 -6.49 -8.43
CA SER A 186 15.95 -7.15 -9.13
C SER A 186 16.42 -7.85 -10.40
N ILE A 187 15.78 -8.97 -10.72
CA ILE A 187 16.03 -9.72 -11.96
C ILE A 187 15.00 -9.34 -13.02
N VAL A 188 15.43 -9.26 -14.29
CA VAL A 188 14.59 -8.76 -15.39
C VAL A 188 14.36 -9.78 -16.51
N HIS A 189 14.76 -11.03 -16.28
CA HIS A 189 14.56 -12.13 -17.22
C HIS A 189 14.41 -13.46 -16.49
N ILE A 190 13.47 -14.29 -16.92
CA ILE A 190 13.18 -15.62 -16.34
C ILE A 190 14.37 -16.60 -16.31
N LYS A 191 15.44 -16.29 -17.04
CA LYS A 191 16.65 -17.13 -17.08
C LYS A 191 17.49 -16.96 -15.81
N ASP A 192 17.31 -15.82 -15.13
CA ASP A 192 18.04 -15.43 -13.94
C ASP A 192 17.25 -15.82 -12.66
N TYR A 193 16.04 -16.38 -12.83
CA TYR A 193 15.20 -16.89 -11.75
C TYR A 193 15.77 -18.19 -11.16
N TYR A 194 15.64 -18.35 -9.84
CA TYR A 194 15.89 -19.58 -9.11
C TYR A 194 14.94 -19.68 -7.91
N ASP A 195 14.58 -20.91 -7.51
CA ASP A 195 13.67 -21.12 -6.38
C ASP A 195 14.26 -20.55 -5.08
N GLY A 196 13.42 -19.88 -4.28
CA GLY A 196 13.83 -19.18 -3.07
C GLY A 196 14.47 -17.81 -3.29
N ILE A 197 14.49 -17.29 -4.52
CA ILE A 197 14.70 -15.84 -4.72
C ILE A 197 13.59 -15.05 -4.00
N GLU A 198 13.95 -13.91 -3.44
CA GLU A 198 13.01 -12.98 -2.81
C GLU A 198 12.03 -12.45 -3.88
N VAL A 199 10.73 -12.38 -3.54
CA VAL A 199 9.66 -12.16 -4.52
C VAL A 199 9.64 -10.73 -5.06
N HIS A 200 9.99 -9.72 -4.25
CA HIS A 200 10.10 -8.34 -4.72
C HIS A 200 11.21 -8.23 -5.78
N LEU A 201 12.31 -8.97 -5.61
CA LEU A 201 13.40 -9.01 -6.62
C LEU A 201 13.01 -9.76 -7.90
N ALA A 202 12.21 -10.83 -7.77
CA ALA A 202 11.76 -11.62 -8.91
C ALA A 202 10.62 -10.97 -9.70
N SER A 203 9.85 -10.08 -9.05
CA SER A 203 8.78 -9.29 -9.68
C SER A 203 9.27 -8.48 -10.89
N GLY A 204 10.54 -8.10 -10.90
CA GLY A 204 11.19 -7.35 -11.99
C GLY A 204 11.07 -8.01 -13.37
N ILE A 205 10.88 -9.33 -13.44
CA ILE A 205 10.61 -10.06 -14.69
C ILE A 205 9.31 -9.58 -15.33
N LEU A 206 8.26 -9.41 -14.52
CA LEU A 206 6.93 -9.04 -14.98
C LEU A 206 6.75 -7.53 -15.02
N ASN A 207 7.30 -6.79 -14.06
CA ASN A 207 7.25 -5.32 -14.07
C ASN A 207 7.80 -4.73 -15.37
N LYS A 208 8.85 -5.34 -15.95
CA LYS A 208 9.44 -4.91 -17.22
C LYS A 208 8.52 -5.05 -18.44
N VAL A 209 7.51 -5.90 -18.38
CA VAL A 209 6.64 -6.22 -19.54
C VAL A 209 5.19 -5.77 -19.36
N SER A 210 4.86 -5.21 -18.20
CA SER A 210 3.59 -4.55 -17.89
C SER A 210 3.49 -3.18 -18.59
#